data_AF-A0A917Q1J7-F1
#
_entry.id   AF-A0A917Q1J7-F1
#
_cell.length_a   1.000
_cell.length_b   1.000
_cell.length_c   1.000
_cell.angle_alpha   90.00
_cell.angle_beta   90.00
_cell.angle_gamma   90.00
#
_symmetry.space_group_name_H-M   'P 1'
#
loop_
_entity.id
_entity.type
_entity.pdbx_description
1 polymer ?
#
loop_
_entity_poly.entity_id
_entity_poly.type
_entity_poly.pdbx_seq_one_letter_code
_entity_poly.pdbx_strand_id
1 'polypeptide(L)'
;MIERFLLIALIGTIGLALAFIIGSANIIDYITNMSSTIMTGLLVAALLGKYWPRATWQGGIAALIGGSGTSISVMLNNELSEFWGNPVIPSLIVSLLAGVIISYLTPKKTISREEALKKLEEERTVFKDVM
;
A
#
# COMPACT_ATOMS: atom_id res chain seq x y z
N MET A 1 -17.99 6.24 -23.85
CA MET A 1 -17.64 7.03 -22.64
C MET A 1 -16.44 6.43 -21.90
N ILE A 2 -16.41 5.12 -21.65
CA ILE A 2 -15.30 4.40 -20.98
C ILE A 2 -13.96 4.53 -21.74
N GLU A 3 -13.98 4.42 -23.07
CA GLU A 3 -12.78 4.51 -23.92
C GLU A 3 -12.01 5.83 -23.76
N ARG A 4 -12.72 6.97 -23.67
CA ARG A 4 -12.08 8.27 -23.47
C ARG A 4 -11.42 8.37 -22.10
N PHE A 5 -12.00 7.75 -21.08
CA PHE A 5 -11.44 7.73 -19.73
C PHE A 5 -10.14 6.90 -19.67
N LEU A 6 -10.11 5.76 -20.37
CA LEU A 6 -8.93 4.90 -20.48
C LEU A 6 -7.79 5.60 -21.22
N LEU A 7 -8.08 6.33 -22.30
CA LEU A 7 -7.07 7.09 -23.04
C LEU A 7 -6.49 8.25 -22.21
N ILE A 8 -7.33 8.95 -21.45
CA ILE A 8 -6.88 10.00 -20.53
C ILE A 8 -5.99 9.40 -19.42
N ALA A 9 -6.41 8.28 -18.83
CA ALA A 9 -5.60 7.59 -17.82
C ALA A 9 -4.27 7.10 -18.40
N LEU A 10 -4.27 6.54 -19.62
CA LEU A 10 -3.08 6.05 -20.31
C LEU A 10 -2.10 7.18 -20.62
N ILE A 11 -2.59 8.26 -21.22
CA ILE A 11 -1.75 9.43 -21.53
C ILE A 11 -1.20 10.04 -20.23
N GLY A 12 -2.02 10.09 -19.18
CA GLY A 12 -1.61 10.56 -17.85
C GLY A 12 -0.50 9.71 -17.23
N THR A 13 -0.63 8.37 -17.23
CA THR A 13 0.38 7.48 -16.66
C THR A 13 1.68 7.49 -17.46
N ILE A 14 1.61 7.52 -18.80
CA ILE A 14 2.79 7.61 -19.66
C ILE A 14 3.51 8.95 -19.47
N GLY A 15 2.78 10.06 -19.44
CA GLY A 15 3.36 11.39 -19.22
C GLY A 15 4.04 11.49 -17.86
N LEU A 16 3.42 10.95 -16.80
CA LEU A 16 4.00 10.92 -15.47
C LEU A 16 5.26 10.04 -15.40
N ALA A 17 5.25 8.88 -16.07
CA ALA A 17 6.42 8.00 -16.14
C ALA A 17 7.61 8.69 -16.83
N LEU A 18 7.36 9.40 -17.93
CA LEU A 18 8.40 10.18 -18.63
C LEU A 18 8.96 11.30 -17.75
N ALA A 19 8.11 11.97 -16.96
CA ALA A 19 8.56 13.01 -16.04
C ALA A 19 9.52 12.46 -14.95
N PHE A 20 9.22 11.29 -14.38
CA PHE A 20 10.10 10.66 -13.39
C PHE A 20 11.43 10.18 -13.97
N ILE A 21 11.47 9.77 -15.24
CA ILE A 21 12.70 9.34 -15.92
C ILE A 21 13.70 10.51 -16.09
N ILE A 22 13.21 11.70 -16.44
CA ILE A 22 14.07 12.88 -16.68
C ILE A 22 14.86 13.27 -15.42
N GLY A 23 14.31 13.01 -14.23
CA GLY A 23 14.97 13.30 -12.95
C GLY A 23 15.92 12.22 -12.42
N SER A 24 16.03 11.05 -13.08
CA SER A 24 16.85 9.95 -12.57
C SER A 24 18.19 9.87 -13.28
N ALA A 25 19.29 10.02 -12.53
CA ALA A 25 20.65 9.83 -13.06
C ALA A 25 21.05 8.35 -13.16
N ASN A 26 20.47 7.49 -12.31
CA ASN A 26 20.74 6.05 -12.24
C ASN A 26 19.44 5.24 -12.23
N ILE A 27 19.25 4.36 -13.23
CA ILE A 27 18.06 3.52 -13.35
C ILE A 27 17.93 2.48 -12.23
N ILE A 28 19.05 1.97 -11.72
CA ILE A 28 19.08 0.94 -10.67
C ILE A 28 18.58 1.52 -9.34
N ASP A 29 19.09 2.69 -8.97
CA ASP A 29 18.66 3.40 -7.75
C ASP A 29 17.19 3.79 -7.86
N TYR A 30 16.75 4.22 -9.05
CA TYR A 30 15.35 4.55 -9.30
C TYR A 30 14.41 3.35 -9.06
N ILE A 31 14.69 2.19 -9.69
CA ILE A 31 13.87 0.98 -9.53
C ILE A 31 13.84 0.55 -8.06
N THR A 32 15.01 0.57 -7.42
CA THR A 32 15.16 0.13 -6.03
C THR A 32 14.37 1.04 -5.09
N ASN A 33 14.49 2.36 -5.23
CA ASN A 33 13.80 3.33 -4.37
C ASN A 33 12.29 3.35 -4.61
N MET A 34 11.84 3.24 -5.87
CA MET A 34 10.41 3.12 -6.18
C MET A 34 9.80 1.83 -5.63
N SER A 35 10.48 0.69 -5.82
CA SER A 35 10.06 -0.59 -5.26
C SER A 35 9.99 -0.50 -3.74
N SER A 36 11.00 0.08 -3.09
CA SER A 36 11.05 0.24 -1.64
C SER A 36 9.88 1.06 -1.09
N THR A 37 9.52 2.14 -1.79
CA THR A 37 8.44 3.04 -1.38
C THR A 37 7.10 2.32 -1.31
N ILE A 38 6.81 1.46 -2.29
CA ILE A 38 5.48 0.84 -2.43
C ILE A 38 5.46 -0.58 -1.84
N MET A 39 6.45 -1.40 -2.16
CA MET A 39 6.48 -2.83 -1.86
C MET A 39 6.56 -3.12 -0.36
N THR A 40 7.29 -2.29 0.40
CA THR A 40 7.47 -2.48 1.85
C THR A 40 6.16 -2.26 2.62
N GLY A 41 5.37 -1.25 2.24
CA GLY A 41 4.03 -1.01 2.76
C GLY A 41 3.07 -2.16 2.43
N LEU A 42 3.07 -2.61 1.18
CA LEU A 42 2.24 -3.71 0.70
C LEU A 42 2.58 -5.03 1.39
N LEU A 43 3.87 -5.34 1.56
CA LEU A 43 4.32 -6.55 2.24
C LEU A 43 3.78 -6.61 3.67
N VAL A 44 3.93 -5.53 4.43
CA VAL A 44 3.45 -5.44 5.81
C VAL A 44 1.93 -5.57 5.85
N ALA A 45 1.20 -4.83 5.02
CA ALA A 45 -0.26 -4.92 4.98
C ALA A 45 -0.75 -6.34 4.64
N ALA A 46 -0.09 -7.03 3.69
CA ALA A 46 -0.41 -8.39 3.30
C ALA A 46 -0.09 -9.41 4.40
N LEU A 47 1.07 -9.29 5.06
CA LEU A 47 1.47 -10.17 6.16
C LEU A 47 0.54 -9.99 7.37
N LEU A 48 0.25 -8.74 7.76
CA LEU A 48 -0.69 -8.44 8.84
C LEU A 48 -2.09 -8.96 8.51
N GLY A 49 -2.58 -8.72 7.28
CA GLY A 49 -3.89 -9.19 6.85
C GLY A 49 -4.03 -10.71 6.84
N LYS A 50 -2.95 -11.45 6.54
CA LYS A 50 -2.97 -12.92 6.49
C LYS A 50 -2.77 -13.58 7.85
N TYR A 51 -1.79 -13.11 8.63
CA TYR A 51 -1.33 -13.81 9.84
C TYR A 51 -1.85 -13.18 11.13
N TRP A 52 -2.38 -11.95 11.10
CA TRP A 52 -2.86 -11.28 12.30
C TRP A 52 -4.38 -11.07 12.28
N PRO A 53 -5.16 -11.82 13.11
CA PRO A 53 -6.63 -11.72 13.13
C PRO A 53 -7.18 -10.36 13.61
N ARG A 54 -6.31 -9.47 14.08
CA ARG A 54 -6.60 -8.14 14.60
C ARG A 54 -6.23 -7.03 13.59
N ALA A 55 -5.71 -7.39 12.42
CA ALA A 55 -5.40 -6.43 11.37
C ALA A 55 -6.67 -5.74 10.87
N THR A 56 -6.68 -4.41 10.91
CA THR A 56 -7.79 -3.59 10.43
C THR A 56 -7.43 -2.98 9.08
N TRP A 57 -8.45 -2.57 8.31
CA TRP A 57 -8.21 -1.90 7.02
C TRP A 57 -7.49 -0.56 7.21
N GLN A 58 -7.75 0.13 8.34
CA GLN A 58 -7.07 1.36 8.75
C GLN A 58 -5.60 1.11 9.04
N GLY A 59 -5.27 0.01 9.72
CA GLY A 59 -3.88 -0.41 9.96
C GLY A 59 -3.15 -0.74 8.65
N GLY A 60 -3.84 -1.39 7.70
CA GLY A 60 -3.28 -1.63 6.36
C GLY A 60 -2.94 -0.35 5.61
N ILE A 61 -3.84 0.65 5.63
CA ILE A 61 -3.58 1.96 5.01
C ILE A 61 -2.46 2.70 5.75
N ALA A 62 -2.42 2.64 7.08
CA ALA A 62 -1.37 3.26 7.87
C ALA A 62 0.02 2.65 7.59
N ALA A 63 0.10 1.33 7.39
CA ALA A 63 1.33 0.67 6.97
C ALA A 63 1.79 1.16 5.58
N LEU A 64 0.87 1.29 4.62
CA LEU A 64 1.18 1.80 3.29
C LEU A 64 1.70 3.23 3.31
N ILE A 65 1.02 4.12 4.03
CA ILE A 65 1.42 5.54 4.16
C ILE A 65 2.71 5.65 4.97
N GLY A 66 2.85 4.89 6.06
CA GLY A 66 4.03 4.89 6.91
C GLY A 66 5.28 4.42 6.18
N GLY A 67 5.18 3.32 5.41
CA GLY A 67 6.27 2.85 4.56
C GLY A 67 6.61 3.85 3.45
N SER A 68 5.63 4.25 2.65
CA SER A 68 5.86 5.16 1.53
C SER A 68 6.42 6.51 1.99
N GLY A 69 5.86 7.07 3.07
CA GLY A 69 6.30 8.33 3.66
C GLY A 69 7.73 8.25 4.19
N THR A 70 8.08 7.18 4.91
CA THR A 70 9.44 6.99 5.44
C THR A 70 10.46 6.84 4.30
N SER A 71 10.10 6.10 3.25
CA SER A 71 10.96 5.93 2.07
C SER A 71 11.29 7.28 1.41
N ILE A 72 10.26 8.12 1.21
CA ILE A 72 10.43 9.47 0.66
C ILE A 72 11.25 10.35 1.61
N SER A 73 10.99 10.31 2.92
CA SER A 73 11.74 11.10 3.91
C SER A 73 13.22 10.72 3.96
N VAL A 74 13.56 9.44 3.85
CA VAL A 74 14.95 8.97 3.79
C VAL A 74 15.61 9.40 2.48
N MET A 75 14.89 9.34 1.35
CA MET A 75 15.42 9.79 0.06
C MET A 75 15.68 11.30 0.00
N LEU A 76 14.88 12.12 0.70
CA LEU A 76 15.04 13.58 0.73
C LEU A 76 16.12 14.06 1.71
N ASN A 77 16.58 13.20 2.61
CA ASN A 77 17.60 13.54 3.61
C ASN A 77 18.91 12.81 3.30
N ASN A 78 19.92 13.58 2.90
CA ASN A 78 21.23 13.05 2.49
C ASN A 78 21.92 12.25 3.60
N GLU A 79 21.83 12.67 4.87
CA GLU A 79 22.47 11.96 5.98
C GLU A 79 21.82 10.59 6.24
N LEU A 80 20.47 10.54 6.16
CA LEU A 80 19.73 9.29 6.33
C LEU A 80 19.91 8.35 5.13
N SER A 81 19.96 8.90 3.93
CA SER A 81 20.23 8.15 2.70
C SER A 81 21.62 7.54 2.73
N GLU A 82 22.63 8.28 3.22
CA GLU A 82 24.00 7.80 3.34
C GLU A 82 24.16 6.76 4.47
N PHE A 83 23.45 6.94 5.60
CA PHE A 83 23.47 5.98 6.72
C PHE A 83 22.79 4.65 6.37
N TRP A 84 21.61 4.69 5.75
CA TRP A 84 20.85 3.48 5.42
C TRP A 84 21.26 2.87 4.08
N GLY A 85 21.85 3.65 3.18
CA GLY A 85 22.13 3.31 1.78
C GLY A 85 20.86 3.13 0.93
N ASN A 86 19.78 2.58 1.52
CA ASN A 86 18.53 2.29 0.88
C ASN A 86 17.34 2.46 1.84
N PRO A 87 16.23 3.11 1.42
CA PRO A 87 15.03 3.28 2.23
C PRO A 87 14.27 1.99 2.62
N VAL A 88 14.55 0.81 2.06
CA VAL A 88 13.80 -0.45 2.34
C VAL A 88 13.66 -0.72 3.83
N ILE A 89 14.79 -0.76 4.55
CA ILE A 89 14.83 -1.19 5.95
C ILE A 89 14.08 -0.20 6.86
N PRO A 90 14.37 1.12 6.85
CA PRO A 90 13.63 2.05 7.68
C PRO A 90 12.14 2.09 7.31
N SER A 91 11.80 1.98 6.02
CA SER A 91 10.43 1.92 5.55
C SER A 91 9.67 0.70 6.09
N LEU A 92 10.27 -0.48 6.09
CA LEU A 92 9.65 -1.69 6.64
C LEU A 92 9.36 -1.56 8.13
N ILE A 93 10.30 -1.02 8.90
CA ILE A 93 10.16 -0.86 10.35
C ILE A 93 9.01 0.09 10.65
N VAL A 94 8.98 1.26 10.01
CA VAL A 94 7.93 2.26 10.26
C VAL A 94 6.58 1.77 9.76
N SER A 95 6.53 1.13 8.59
CA SER A 95 5.31 0.49 8.06
C SER A 95 4.72 -0.53 9.04
N LEU A 96 5.56 -1.41 9.59
CA LEU A 96 5.13 -2.40 10.58
C LEU A 96 4.61 -1.75 11.86
N LEU A 97 5.36 -0.80 12.42
CA LEU A 97 4.96 -0.10 13.64
C LEU A 97 3.65 0.67 13.44
N ALA A 98 3.53 1.43 12.35
CA ALA A 98 2.32 2.17 12.02
C ALA A 98 1.12 1.22 11.84
N GLY A 99 1.31 0.12 11.11
CA GLY A 99 0.27 -0.88 10.90
C GLY A 99 -0.20 -1.53 12.19
N VAL A 100 0.73 -1.87 13.09
CA VAL A 100 0.41 -2.46 14.40
C VAL A 100 -0.27 -1.43 15.30
N ILE A 101 0.32 -0.25 15.49
CA ILE A 101 -0.20 0.80 16.39
C ILE A 101 -1.61 1.20 15.96
N ILE A 102 -1.83 1.49 14.68
CA ILE A 102 -3.16 1.89 14.19
C ILE A 102 -4.15 0.73 14.25
N SER A 103 -3.73 -0.51 14.00
CA SER A 103 -4.61 -1.67 14.21
C SER A 103 -5.04 -1.83 15.67
N TYR A 104 -4.22 -1.43 16.65
CA TYR A 104 -4.57 -1.43 18.07
C TYR A 104 -5.46 -0.25 18.47
N LEU A 105 -5.25 0.93 17.90
CA LEU A 105 -6.07 2.13 18.16
C LEU A 105 -7.45 2.05 17.49
N THR A 106 -7.57 1.29 16.41
CA THR A 106 -8.82 1.13 15.68
C THR A 106 -9.73 0.09 16.35
N PRO A 107 -11.06 0.30 16.36
CA PRO A 107 -12.00 -0.68 16.88
C PRO A 107 -11.81 -2.06 16.23
N LYS A 108 -11.84 -3.12 17.05
CA LYS A 108 -11.77 -4.50 16.55
C LYS A 108 -12.86 -4.73 15.50
N LYS A 109 -12.50 -5.43 14.42
CA LYS A 109 -13.47 -6.00 13.50
C LYS A 109 -14.37 -6.97 14.28
N THR A 110 -15.65 -6.64 14.40
CA THR A 110 -16.65 -7.42 15.15
C THR A 110 -17.27 -8.54 14.31
N ILE A 111 -17.09 -8.50 12.99
CA ILE A 111 -17.68 -9.47 12.06
C ILE A 111 -16.68 -10.60 11.82
N SER A 112 -17.08 -11.81 12.22
CA SER A 112 -16.35 -13.05 11.98
C SER A 112 -16.23 -13.32 10.46
N ARG A 113 -15.17 -14.02 10.04
CA ARG A 113 -15.00 -14.43 8.63
C ARG A 113 -16.18 -15.27 8.13
N GLU A 114 -16.76 -16.09 9.00
CA GLU A 114 -17.96 -16.89 8.69
C GLU A 114 -19.20 -16.01 8.53
N GLU A 115 -19.41 -15.01 9.39
CA GLU A 115 -20.53 -14.07 9.22
C GLU A 115 -20.41 -13.25 7.94
N ALA A 116 -19.19 -12.85 7.57
CA ALA A 116 -18.95 -12.15 6.31
C ALA A 116 -19.23 -13.03 5.09
N LEU A 117 -18.86 -14.32 5.15
CA LEU A 117 -19.14 -15.30 4.08
C LEU A 117 -20.65 -15.54 3.95
N LYS A 118 -21.33 -15.74 5.08
CA LYS A 118 -22.78 -15.95 5.11
C LYS A 118 -23.55 -14.76 4.54
N LYS A 119 -23.12 -13.53 4.85
CA LYS A 119 -23.73 -12.31 4.30
C LYS A 119 -23.52 -12.18 2.79
N LEU A 120 -22.35 -12.57 2.27
CA LEU A 120 -22.08 -12.60 0.82
C LEU A 120 -22.88 -13.69 0.09
N GLU A 121 -23.13 -14.83 0.74
CA GLU A 121 -24.00 -15.89 0.21
C GLU A 121 -25.46 -15.43 0.17
N GLU A 122 -25.96 -14.79 1.24
CA GLU A 122 -27.30 -14.20 1.29
C GLU A 122 -27.50 -13.13 0.19
N GLU A 123 -26.51 -12.25 -0.04
CA GLU A 123 -26.56 -11.27 -1.13
C GLU A 123 -26.57 -11.93 -2.52
N ARG A 124 -25.82 -13.03 -2.70
CA ARG A 124 -25.80 -13.79 -3.96
C ARG A 124 -27.12 -14.51 -4.24
N THR A 125 -27.80 -15.02 -3.20
CA THR A 125 -29.11 -15.66 -3.37
C THR A 125 -30.18 -14.64 -3.72
N VAL A 126 -30.21 -13.49 -3.04
CA VAL A 126 -31.16 -12.41 -3.36
C VAL A 126 -30.96 -11.91 -4.79
N PHE A 127 -29.72 -11.77 -5.26
CA PHE A 127 -29.46 -11.36 -6.64
C PHE A 127 -29.92 -12.41 -7.68
N LYS A 128 -29.85 -13.70 -7.34
CA LYS A 128 -30.34 -14.79 -8.20
C LYS A 128 -31.86 -14.86 -8.28
N ASP A 129 -32.56 -14.52 -7.21
CA ASP A 129 -34.04 -14.59 -7.17
C ASP A 129 -34.73 -13.40 -7.86
N VAL A 130 -33.98 -12.32 -8.15
CA VAL A 130 -34.47 -11.10 -8.83
C VAL A 130 -34.25 -11.13 -10.36
N MET A 131 -33.49 -12.12 -10.87
CA MET A 131 -33.21 -12.31 -12.31
C MET A 131 -33.99 -13.50 -12.87
#